data_AF-A0AA39UMC0-F1
#
_entry.id   AF-A0AA39UMC0-F1
#
_cell.length_a   1.000
_cell.length_b   1.000
_cell.length_c   1.000
_cell.angle_alpha   90.00
_cell.angle_beta   90.00
_cell.angle_gamma   90.00
#
_symmetry.space_group_name_H-M   'P 1'
#
loop_
_entity.id
_entity.type
_entity.pdbx_description
1 polymer ?
#
loop_
_entity_poly.entity_id
_entity_poly.type
_entity_poly.pdbx_seq_one_letter_code
_entity_poly.pdbx_strand_id
1 'polypeptide(L)'
;MLCVAKDLGVKIDMQVQRQIPVWYHFGFRGPVKFCYYSKVFKYLMTNHGVETAGEAELAAARITRGSHKTRRNCKCPDCQIDCMQWSCENPHKCALAAKSVLDFLVKKWDPQRPDNPEDKGLTKEE
;
A
#
# COMPACT_ATOMS: atom_id res chain seq x y z
N MET A 1 13.80 3.65 -13.28
CA MET A 1 13.53 3.31 -14.69
C MET A 1 12.68 2.06 -14.71
N LEU A 2 11.45 2.13 -15.24
CA LEU A 2 10.65 1.01 -15.78
C LEU A 2 9.41 1.65 -16.47
N CYS A 3 9.59 2.09 -17.71
CA CYS A 3 8.57 2.80 -18.51
C CYS A 3 8.02 1.96 -19.69
N VAL A 4 7.86 0.63 -19.55
CA VAL A 4 7.57 -0.24 -20.71
C VAL A 4 6.16 -0.87 -20.71
N ALA A 5 5.27 -0.52 -19.78
CA ALA A 5 3.98 -1.23 -19.64
C ALA A 5 2.71 -0.38 -19.90
N LYS A 6 2.78 0.60 -20.82
CA LYS A 6 1.59 1.41 -21.15
C LYS A 6 0.66 0.78 -22.20
N ASP A 7 1.16 0.05 -23.19
CA ASP A 7 0.36 -0.29 -24.39
C ASP A 7 0.20 -1.78 -24.76
N LEU A 8 0.55 -2.70 -23.86
CA LEU A 8 0.26 -4.12 -24.07
C LEU A 8 -0.83 -4.51 -23.09
N GLY A 9 -1.94 -5.10 -23.57
CA GLY A 9 -3.04 -5.67 -22.78
C GLY A 9 -2.62 -6.88 -21.93
N VAL A 10 -1.40 -6.84 -21.40
CA VAL A 10 -0.74 -7.84 -20.59
C VAL A 10 -1.25 -7.68 -19.17
N LYS A 11 -1.87 -8.75 -18.69
CA LYS A 11 -2.21 -8.93 -17.29
C LYS A 11 -0.91 -8.96 -16.49
N ILE A 12 -0.81 -8.10 -15.49
CA ILE A 12 0.34 -8.09 -14.59
C ILE A 12 0.06 -9.12 -13.51
N ASP A 13 0.99 -10.04 -13.32
CA ASP A 13 0.89 -11.02 -12.25
C ASP A 13 0.92 -10.35 -10.87
N MET A 14 0.15 -10.89 -9.93
CA MET A 14 0.06 -10.36 -8.56
C MET A 14 1.43 -10.32 -7.87
N GLN A 15 2.31 -11.31 -8.11
CA GLN A 15 3.66 -11.30 -7.54
C GLN A 15 4.49 -10.14 -8.09
N VAL A 16 4.31 -9.81 -9.36
CA VAL A 16 4.98 -8.66 -9.99
C VAL A 16 4.46 -7.35 -9.39
N GLN A 17 3.15 -7.22 -9.20
CA GLN A 17 2.56 -6.04 -8.54
C GLN A 17 3.10 -5.86 -7.12
N ARG A 18 3.31 -6.94 -6.36
CA ARG A 18 3.82 -6.84 -4.98
C ARG A 18 5.28 -6.42 -4.89
N GLN A 19 6.08 -6.66 -5.93
CA GLN A 19 7.50 -6.30 -5.96
C GLN A 19 7.75 -4.87 -6.44
N ILE A 20 6.71 -4.13 -6.86
CA ILE A 20 6.91 -2.77 -7.35
C ILE A 20 7.29 -1.83 -6.18
N PRO A 21 8.28 -0.93 -6.37
CA PRO A 21 8.58 0.11 -5.39
C PRO A 21 7.39 1.05 -5.19
N VAL A 22 6.94 1.21 -3.95
CA VAL A 22 5.69 1.89 -3.64
C VAL A 22 5.82 3.42 -3.61
N TRP A 23 7.00 4.00 -3.38
CA TRP A 23 7.10 5.45 -3.16
C TRP A 23 7.27 6.27 -4.45
N TYR A 24 7.92 5.68 -5.45
CA TYR A 24 8.29 6.34 -6.70
C TYR A 24 7.48 5.81 -7.90
N HIS A 25 6.33 5.18 -7.63
CA HIS A 25 5.56 4.54 -8.67
C HIS A 25 4.88 5.58 -9.59
N PHE A 26 4.89 5.34 -10.91
CA PHE A 26 4.25 6.23 -11.88
C PHE A 26 2.72 6.14 -11.85
N GLY A 27 2.19 5.08 -11.25
CA GLY A 27 0.76 4.82 -11.10
C GLY A 27 0.10 5.57 -9.93
N PHE A 28 0.73 6.55 -9.30
CA PHE A 28 0.07 7.35 -8.26
C PHE A 28 -0.95 8.33 -8.86
N ARG A 29 -2.19 8.25 -8.39
CA ARG A 29 -3.26 9.23 -8.62
C ARG A 29 -3.37 10.13 -7.39
N GLY A 30 -2.44 11.08 -7.27
CA GLY A 30 -2.46 12.05 -6.18
C GLY A 30 -1.16 12.84 -6.07
N PRO A 31 -1.10 13.86 -5.20
CA PRO A 31 0.13 14.58 -4.94
C PRO A 31 1.09 13.68 -4.17
N VAL A 32 1.92 12.92 -4.90
CA VAL A 32 2.97 12.05 -4.34
C VAL A 32 3.83 12.80 -3.31
N LYS A 33 4.01 14.10 -3.52
CA LYS A 33 4.66 15.04 -2.58
C LYS A 33 4.12 14.93 -1.14
N PHE A 34 2.82 14.74 -0.94
CA PHE A 34 2.22 14.64 0.41
C PHE A 34 2.76 13.45 1.20
N CYS A 35 3.02 12.33 0.51
CA CYS A 35 3.60 11.13 1.12
C CYS A 35 5.02 11.41 1.63
N TYR A 36 5.80 12.27 0.97
CA TYR A 36 7.17 12.56 1.40
C TYR A 36 7.27 13.54 2.58
N TYR A 37 6.33 14.46 2.74
CA TYR A 37 6.42 15.48 3.79
C TYR A 37 5.91 15.01 5.15
N SER A 38 4.98 14.05 5.18
CA SER A 38 4.44 13.58 6.46
C SER A 38 5.43 12.64 7.18
N LYS A 39 5.62 12.90 8.48
CA LYS A 39 6.51 12.13 9.34
C LYS A 39 6.13 10.65 9.39
N VAL A 40 4.83 10.32 9.27
CA VAL A 40 4.35 8.94 9.36
C VAL A 40 4.79 8.12 8.16
N PHE A 41 4.76 8.69 6.96
CA PHE A 41 5.21 8.00 5.76
C PHE A 41 6.74 7.87 5.73
N LYS A 42 7.48 8.92 6.14
CA LYS A 42 8.94 8.80 6.32
C LYS A 42 9.29 7.69 7.30
N TYR A 43 8.58 7.63 8.43
CA TYR A 43 8.77 6.58 9.43
C TYR A 43 8.44 5.18 8.87
N LEU A 44 7.36 5.06 8.10
CA LEU A 44 7.01 3.81 7.43
C LEU A 44 8.09 3.36 6.43
N MET A 45 8.67 4.30 5.69
CA MET A 45 9.75 4.03 4.73
C MET A 45 11.06 3.66 5.44
N THR A 46 11.52 4.47 6.40
CA THR A 46 12.87 4.32 6.98
C THR A 46 12.93 3.34 8.15
N ASN A 47 11.90 3.33 8.99
CA ASN A 47 11.93 2.58 10.24
C ASN A 47 11.26 1.21 10.09
N HIS A 48 10.10 1.14 9.44
CA HIS A 48 9.47 -0.15 9.11
C HIS A 48 10.07 -0.80 7.86
N GLY A 49 10.87 -0.07 7.07
CA GLY A 49 11.54 -0.60 5.87
C GLY A 49 10.57 -0.95 4.74
N VAL A 50 9.41 -0.29 4.67
CA VAL A 50 8.44 -0.56 3.59
C VAL A 50 8.96 0.09 2.31
N GLU A 51 9.35 -0.72 1.33
CA GLU A 51 9.82 -0.27 0.02
C GLU A 51 8.89 -0.70 -1.10
N THR A 52 8.25 -1.87 -0.94
CA THR A 52 7.43 -2.50 -1.98
C THR A 52 5.93 -2.42 -1.68
N ALA A 53 5.10 -2.54 -2.73
CA ALA A 53 3.65 -2.57 -2.58
C ALA A 53 3.17 -3.78 -1.76
N GLY A 54 3.86 -4.92 -1.84
CA GLY A 54 3.57 -6.11 -1.04
C GLY A 54 3.81 -5.90 0.46
N GLU A 55 4.88 -5.19 0.83
CA GLU A 55 5.14 -4.83 2.23
C GLU A 55 4.10 -3.83 2.76
N ALA A 56 3.72 -2.84 1.94
CA ALA A 56 2.64 -1.91 2.27
C ALA A 56 1.30 -2.65 2.46
N GLU A 57 1.01 -3.63 1.60
CA GLU A 57 -0.17 -4.49 1.69
C GLU A 57 -0.19 -5.27 3.00
N LEU A 58 0.92 -5.93 3.36
CA LEU A 58 1.05 -6.66 4.62
C LEU A 58 0.84 -5.74 5.83
N ALA A 59 1.42 -4.54 5.79
CA ALA A 59 1.25 -3.55 6.83
C ALA A 59 -0.22 -3.06 6.94
N ALA A 60 -0.91 -2.88 5.81
CA ALA A 60 -2.31 -2.44 5.77
C ALA A 60 -3.29 -3.55 6.16
N ALA A 61 -3.00 -4.81 5.79
CA ALA A 61 -3.89 -5.96 6.00
C ALA A 61 -4.24 -6.20 7.48
N ARG A 62 -3.35 -5.79 8.41
CA ARG A 62 -3.63 -5.90 9.84
C ARG A 62 -4.87 -5.12 10.29
N ILE A 63 -5.25 -4.05 9.58
CA ILE A 63 -6.41 -3.20 9.95
C ILE A 63 -7.72 -4.00 9.90
N THR A 64 -7.84 -4.93 8.97
CA THR A 64 -9.06 -5.73 8.75
C THR A 64 -9.07 -7.03 9.57
N ARG A 65 -7.97 -7.36 10.27
CA ARG A 65 -7.91 -8.54 11.15
C ARG A 65 -8.76 -8.32 12.40
N GLY A 66 -9.57 -9.31 12.77
CA GLY A 66 -10.50 -9.21 13.91
C GLY A 66 -9.83 -8.94 15.28
N SER A 67 -8.56 -9.31 15.43
CA SER A 67 -7.77 -9.03 16.64
C SER A 67 -7.28 -7.58 16.74
N HIS A 68 -7.31 -6.83 15.64
CA HIS A 68 -6.82 -5.45 15.60
C HIS A 68 -7.81 -4.49 16.26
N LYS A 69 -7.28 -3.40 16.81
CA LYS A 69 -8.06 -2.33 17.46
C LYS A 69 -7.52 -1.00 16.99
N THR A 70 -8.42 -0.05 16.73
CA THR A 70 -8.14 1.32 16.27
C THR A 70 -7.56 2.21 17.38
N ARG A 71 -6.48 1.76 18.02
CA ARG A 71 -5.78 2.47 19.10
C ARG A 71 -4.27 2.34 18.94
N ARG A 72 -3.54 3.32 19.47
CA ARG A 72 -2.06 3.35 19.39
C ARG A 72 -1.37 2.11 19.99
N ASN A 73 -1.96 1.55 21.06
CA ASN A 73 -1.43 0.42 21.82
C ASN A 73 -2.22 -0.87 21.54
N CYS A 74 -2.52 -1.14 20.28
CA CYS A 74 -3.14 -2.40 19.92
C CYS A 74 -2.21 -3.57 20.35
N LYS A 75 -2.80 -4.62 20.93
CA LYS A 75 -2.06 -5.80 21.39
C LYS A 75 -2.18 -6.98 20.41
N CYS A 76 -2.56 -6.73 19.17
CA CYS A 76 -2.51 -7.78 18.15
C CYS A 76 -1.04 -8.15 17.85
N PRO A 77 -0.78 -9.38 17.39
CA PRO A 77 0.59 -9.85 17.14
C PRO A 77 1.39 -8.90 16.23
N ASP A 78 0.79 -8.43 15.14
CA ASP A 78 1.47 -7.52 14.20
C ASP A 78 1.86 -6.18 14.83
N CYS A 79 0.98 -5.59 15.66
CA CYS A 79 1.30 -4.34 16.34
C CYS A 79 2.34 -4.53 17.45
N GLN A 80 2.33 -5.68 18.13
CA GLN A 80 3.35 -6.01 19.13
C GLN A 80 4.71 -6.21 18.50
N ILE A 81 4.78 -6.92 17.37
CA ILE A 81 6.00 -7.08 16.58
C ILE A 81 6.52 -5.70 16.16
N ASP A 82 5.64 -4.82 15.68
CA ASP A 82 6.06 -3.48 15.29
C ASP A 82 6.66 -2.68 16.46
N CYS A 83 6.04 -2.76 17.64
CA CYS A 83 6.54 -2.10 18.84
C CYS A 83 7.87 -2.70 19.30
N MET A 84 8.05 -4.03 19.19
CA MET A 84 9.25 -4.72 19.66
C MET A 84 10.44 -4.58 18.71
N GLN A 85 10.22 -4.73 17.40
CA GLN A 85 11.29 -4.73 16.40
C GLN A 85 11.72 -3.30 16.04
N TRP A 86 10.75 -2.39 15.93
CA TRP A 86 10.98 -1.06 15.37
C TRP A 86 10.76 0.07 16.38
N SER A 87 10.49 -0.26 17.64
CA SER A 87 10.13 0.71 18.69
C SER A 87 9.00 1.65 18.24
N CYS A 88 8.04 1.09 17.48
CA CYS A 88 6.94 1.85 16.91
C CYS A 88 5.98 2.35 17.99
N GLU A 89 5.87 3.68 18.11
CA GLU A 89 4.98 4.33 19.09
C GLU A 89 3.49 4.20 18.70
N ASN A 90 3.20 4.04 17.41
CA ASN A 90 1.84 4.00 16.90
C ASN A 90 1.69 3.12 15.64
N PRO A 91 1.73 1.79 15.80
CA PRO A 91 1.60 0.85 14.69
C PRO A 91 0.28 1.00 13.93
N HIS A 92 -0.80 1.45 14.60
CA HIS A 92 -2.06 1.70 13.91
C HIS A 92 -1.95 2.84 12.89
N LYS A 93 -1.26 3.94 13.23
CA LYS A 93 -1.01 5.03 12.26
C LYS A 93 -0.14 4.56 11.11
N CYS A 94 0.87 3.74 11.36
CA CYS A 94 1.73 3.18 10.31
C CYS A 94 0.91 2.30 9.34
N ALA A 95 0.03 1.45 9.87
CA ALA A 95 -0.86 0.63 9.04
C ALA A 95 -1.83 1.48 8.21
N LEU A 96 -2.39 2.56 8.79
CA LEU A 96 -3.26 3.48 8.05
C LEU A 96 -2.50 4.21 6.95
N ALA A 97 -1.27 4.66 7.23
CA ALA A 97 -0.41 5.25 6.23
C ALA A 97 -0.13 4.27 5.09
N ALA A 98 0.23 3.02 5.39
CA ALA A 98 0.43 1.97 4.39
C ALA A 98 -0.81 1.78 3.50
N LYS A 99 -2.01 1.73 4.11
CA LYS A 99 -3.27 1.67 3.37
C LYS A 99 -3.45 2.89 2.46
N SER A 100 -3.21 4.10 2.97
CA SER A 100 -3.31 5.32 2.16
C SER A 100 -2.35 5.33 0.98
N VAL A 101 -1.13 4.79 1.13
CA VAL A 101 -0.20 4.66 0.00
C VAL A 101 -0.79 3.78 -1.10
N LEU A 102 -1.38 2.64 -0.73
CA LEU A 102 -2.04 1.73 -1.68
C LEU A 102 -3.27 2.37 -2.33
N ASP A 103 -4.08 3.11 -1.56
CA ASP A 103 -5.26 3.82 -2.07
C ASP A 103 -4.90 4.88 -3.14
N PHE A 104 -3.65 5.39 -3.16
CA PHE A 104 -3.19 6.29 -4.20
C PHE A 104 -2.73 5.57 -5.48
N LEU A 105 -2.50 4.25 -5.46
CA LEU A 105 -2.14 3.50 -6.67
C LEU A 105 -3.37 3.33 -7.57
N VAL A 106 -3.17 3.43 -8.89
CA VAL A 106 -4.20 3.03 -9.87
C VAL A 106 -4.52 1.55 -9.66
N LYS A 107 -5.80 1.17 -9.80
CA LYS A 107 -6.30 -0.23 -9.73
C LYS A 107 -5.33 -1.27 -10.35
N LYS A 108 -4.85 -1.04 -11.58
CA LYS A 108 -3.89 -1.92 -12.29
C LYS A 108 -2.63 -2.28 -11.50
N TRP A 109 -2.22 -1.44 -10.56
CA TRP A 109 -1.00 -1.56 -9.75
C TRP A 109 -1.27 -1.78 -8.27
N ASP A 110 -2.53 -1.82 -7.86
CA ASP A 110 -2.92 -2.08 -6.49
C ASP A 110 -2.98 -3.60 -6.27
N PRO A 111 -2.09 -4.20 -5.45
CA PRO A 111 -2.11 -5.63 -5.18
C PRO A 111 -3.40 -6.08 -4.47
N GLN A 112 -4.13 -5.17 -3.82
CA GLN A 112 -5.42 -5.48 -3.19
C GLN A 112 -6.56 -5.60 -4.22
N ARG A 113 -6.36 -5.12 -5.44
CA ARG A 113 -7.38 -5.07 -6.50
C ARG A 113 -6.78 -5.60 -7.80
N PRO A 114 -6.50 -6.91 -7.90
CA PRO A 114 -6.10 -7.50 -9.16
C PRO A 114 -7.16 -7.18 -10.23
N ASP A 115 -6.72 -6.86 -11.45
CA ASP A 115 -7.60 -6.57 -12.58
C ASP A 115 -8.53 -7.78 -12.82
N ASN A 116 -9.74 -7.72 -12.25
CA ASN A 116 -10.78 -8.70 -12.53
C ASN A 116 -11.28 -8.42 -13.96
N PRO A 117 -11.41 -9.42 -14.85
CA PRO A 117 -11.79 -9.23 -16.24
C PRO A 117 -13.18 -8.59 -16.46
N GLU A 118 -13.96 -8.38 -15.39
CA GLU A 118 -15.31 -7.84 -15.40
C GLU A 118 -15.39 -6.32 -15.18
N ASP A 119 -14.30 -5.63 -14.82
CA ASP A 119 -14.27 -4.16 -14.72
C ASP A 119 -13.91 -3.52 -16.07
N LYS A 120 -14.53 -3.99 -17.16
CA LYS A 120 -14.63 -3.21 -18.40
C LYS A 120 -15.73 -2.20 -18.15
N GLY A 121 -15.34 -0.94 -18.02
CA GLY A 121 -16.25 0.19 -17.90
C GLY A 121 -17.42 0.04 -18.87
N LEU A 122 -18.61 -0.10 -18.30
CA LEU A 122 -19.87 0.02 -19.00
C LEU A 122 -19.92 1.45 -19.56
N THR A 123 -19.51 1.63 -20.82
CA THR A 123 -19.88 2.81 -21.59
C THR A 123 -21.39 2.79 -21.69
N LYS A 124 -22.06 3.63 -20.90
CA LYS A 124 -23.37 4.15 -21.30
C LYS A 124 -23.09 5.43 -22.06
N GLU A 125 -23.09 5.29 -23.38
CA GLU A 125 -23.30 6.39 -24.30
C GLU A 125 -24.76 6.82 -24.14
N GLU A 126 -24.99 8.06 -23.69
CA GLU A 126 -26.22 8.83 -23.91
C GLU A 126 -25.81 10.27 -24.25
#